data_AF-A0A382C3N8-F1
#
_entry.id   AF-A0A382C3N8-F1
#
_cell.length_a   1.000
_cell.length_b   1.000
_cell.length_c   1.000
_cell.angle_alpha   90.00
_cell.angle_beta   90.00
_cell.angle_gamma   90.00
#
_symmetry.space_group_name_H-M   'P 1'
#
loop_
_entity.id
_entity.type
_entity.pdbx_description
1 polymer ?
#
loop_
_entity_poly.entity_id
_entity_poly.type
_entity_poly.pdbx_seq_one_letter_code
_entity_poly.pdbx_strand_id
1 'polypeptide(L)' 'VATEKVVIAGNRRKYANLARPLRFYGGTSSATEVGCNLRCKFCFSDRPVRKPGTTGKFYTPQQVFDALDASAKKHN' A
#
# COMPACT_ATOMS: atom_id res chain seq x y z
N VAL A 1 -8.50 8.52 17.08
CA VAL A 1 -8.91 7.26 16.39
C VAL A 1 -7.67 6.43 16.15
N ALA A 2 -7.65 5.16 16.57
CA ALA A 2 -6.52 4.26 16.26
C ALA A 2 -6.39 4.10 14.73
N THR A 3 -5.16 4.18 14.19
CA THR A 3 -4.91 4.07 12.73
C THR A 3 -5.58 2.84 12.13
N GLU A 4 -5.56 1.72 12.85
CA GLU A 4 -6.17 0.45 12.44
C GLU A 4 -7.64 0.58 12.01
N LYS A 5 -8.47 1.27 12.81
CA LYS A 5 -9.90 1.47 12.53
C LYS A 5 -10.16 2.22 11.21
N VAL A 6 -9.15 2.90 10.68
CA VAL A 6 -9.25 3.68 9.43
C VAL A 6 -8.75 2.90 8.22
N VAL A 7 -7.85 1.93 8.44
CA VAL A 7 -7.09 1.25 7.38
C VAL A 7 -7.45 -0.22 7.21
N ILE A 8 -8.18 -0.81 8.16
CA ILE A 8 -8.68 -2.18 8.12
C ILE A 8 -10.21 -2.19 7.97
N ALA A 9 -10.71 -3.04 7.08
CA ALA A 9 -12.14 -3.32 6.90
C ALA A 9 -12.34 -4.82 6.68
N GLY A 10 -12.64 -5.56 7.76
CA GLY A 10 -12.68 -7.03 7.73
C GLY A 10 -11.31 -7.59 7.34
N ASN A 11 -11.27 -8.44 6.31
CA ASN A 11 -10.02 -8.99 5.78
C ASN A 11 -9.29 -8.05 4.79
N ARG A 12 -9.76 -6.81 4.60
CA ARG A 12 -9.20 -5.87 3.63
C ARG A 12 -8.36 -4.79 4.30
N ARG A 13 -7.31 -4.35 3.60
CA ARG A 13 -6.44 -3.22 4.03
C ARG A 13 -6.41 -2.14 2.95
N LYS A 14 -6.24 -0.87 3.36
CA LYS A 14 -6.05 0.25 2.42
C LYS A 14 -4.64 0.28 1.84
N TYR A 15 -4.57 0.46 0.52
CA TYR A 15 -3.33 0.71 -0.23
C TYR A 15 -3.47 2.00 -1.05
N ALA A 16 -2.42 2.83 -1.04
CA ALA A 16 -2.32 4.04 -1.84
C ALA A 16 -1.90 3.72 -3.29
N ASN A 17 -1.10 2.67 -3.47
CA ASN A 17 -0.72 2.10 -4.75
C ASN A 17 -0.68 0.59 -4.63
N LEU A 18 -1.18 -0.13 -5.63
CA LEU A 18 -1.22 -1.59 -5.60
C LEU A 18 0.04 -2.26 -6.13
N ALA A 19 0.54 -1.82 -7.28
CA ALA A 19 1.70 -2.44 -7.90
C ALA A 19 2.47 -1.38 -8.69
N ARG A 20 3.59 -0.92 -8.12
CA ARG A 20 4.55 -0.07 -8.80
C ARG A 20 5.79 -0.89 -9.11
N PRO A 21 6.11 -1.13 -10.39
CA PRO A 21 7.36 -1.76 -10.76
C PRO A 21 8.50 -0.82 -10.39
N LEU A 22 9.57 -1.38 -9.82
CA LEU A 22 10.83 -0.67 -9.69
C LEU A 22 11.57 -0.75 -11.03
N ARG A 23 12.24 0.35 -11.36
CA ARG A 23 13.08 0.42 -12.58
C ARG A 23 14.34 -0.42 -12.47
N PHE A 24 14.73 -0.75 -11.24
CA PHE A 24 15.97 -1.43 -10.92
C PHE A 24 15.59 -2.80 -10.37
N TYR A 25 16.34 -3.83 -10.77
CA TYR A 25 16.12 -5.24 -10.44
C TYR A 25 14.82 -5.79 -11.06
N GLY A 26 14.99 -6.52 -12.17
CA GLY A 26 13.89 -7.12 -12.95
C GLY A 26 12.89 -7.86 -12.07
N GLY A 27 11.60 -7.67 -12.37
CA GLY A 27 10.50 -8.29 -11.65
C GLY A 27 10.19 -7.70 -10.27
N THR A 28 10.92 -6.68 -9.79
CA THR A 28 10.61 -6.08 -8.49
C THR A 28 9.37 -5.18 -8.59
N SER A 29 8.31 -5.50 -7.84
CA SER A 29 7.10 -4.69 -7.73
C SER A 29 6.72 -4.45 -6.27
N SER A 30 6.15 -3.29 -5.98
CA SER A 30 5.80 -2.88 -4.61
C SER A 30 4.38 -2.32 -4.51
N ALA A 31 3.74 -2.60 -3.38
CA ALA A 31 2.47 -2.00 -2.97
C ALA A 31 2.74 -0.99 -1.85
N THR A 32 2.08 0.17 -1.89
CA THR A 32 2.20 1.18 -0.84
C THR A 32 0.99 1.09 0.08
N GLU A 33 1.18 0.62 1.31
CA GLU A 33 0.13 0.58 2.32
C GLU A 33 -0.27 1.98 2.81
N VAL A 34 -1.50 2.12 3.30
CA VAL A 34 -1.98 3.31 4.01
C VAL A 34 -1.96 3.04 5.51
N GLY A 35 -1.47 4.02 6.28
CA GLY A 35 -1.40 3.97 7.73
C GLY A 35 -0.04 3.55 8.28
N CYS A 36 0.28 4.13 9.43
CA CYS A 36 1.41 3.76 10.27
C CYS A 36 0.97 3.92 11.74
N ASN A 37 1.55 3.16 12.67
CA ASN A 37 1.37 3.39 14.11
C ASN A 37 2.20 4.58 14.62
N LEU A 38 3.12 5.11 13.80
CA LEU A 38 3.96 6.27 14.10
C LEU A 38 3.52 7.52 13.30
N ARG A 39 3.96 8.69 13.77
CA ARG A 39 3.72 10.00 13.11
C ARG A 39 4.99 10.84 13.02
N CYS A 40 6.08 10.20 12.58
CA CYS A 40 7.40 10.82 12.45
C CYS A 40 7.34 12.17 11.72
N LYS A 41 8.03 13.19 12.24
CA LYS A 41 8.10 14.53 11.63
C LYS A 41 8.71 14.47 10.23
N PHE A 42 9.65 13.56 10.01
CA PHE A 42 10.40 13.30 8.76
C PHE A 42 9.77 12.21 7.86
N CYS A 43 8.50 11.84 8.07
CA CYS A 43 7.86 10.79 7.28
C CYS A 43 7.75 11.19 5.80
N PHE A 44 8.34 10.39 4.91
CA PHE A 44 8.30 10.60 3.45
C PHE A 44 6.97 10.16 2.81
N SER A 45 6.19 9.32 3.48
CA SER A 45 4.95 8.77 2.93
C SER A 45 3.80 9.77 2.92
N ASP A 46 3.94 10.97 3.50
CA ASP A 46 2.96 12.07 3.47
C ASP A 46 1.47 11.66 3.61
N ARG A 47 0.65 11.79 2.56
CA ARG A 47 -0.82 11.57 2.60
C ARG A 47 -1.21 10.19 3.15
N PRO A 48 -0.62 9.05 2.72
CA PRO A 48 -0.84 7.73 3.32
C PRO A 48 -0.80 7.68 4.86
N VAL A 49 0.03 8.50 5.51
CA VAL A 49 0.19 8.51 6.97
C VAL A 49 -0.57 9.68 7.61
N ARG A 50 -0.57 10.86 6.98
CA ARG A 50 -1.18 12.09 7.50
C ARG A 50 -2.68 12.18 7.26
N LYS A 51 -3.19 11.57 6.19
CA LYS A 51 -4.62 11.58 5.79
C LYS A 51 -5.12 10.17 5.42
N PRO A 52 -5.04 9.18 6.33
CA PRO A 52 -5.41 7.79 6.03
C PRO A 52 -6.92 7.59 5.77
N GLY A 53 -7.76 8.52 6.24
CA GLY A 53 -9.22 8.47 6.03
C GLY A 53 -9.60 8.60 4.54
N THR A 54 -8.92 9.48 3.82
CA THR A 54 -9.23 9.84 2.43
C THR A 54 -8.21 9.32 1.41
N THR A 55 -7.21 8.56 1.85
CA THR A 55 -6.13 8.06 0.99
C THR A 55 -6.29 6.57 0.74
N GLY A 56 -6.10 6.15 -0.51
CA GLY A 56 -6.07 4.74 -0.92
C GLY A 56 -7.44 4.08 -1.03
N LYS A 57 -7.41 2.78 -1.36
CA LYS A 57 -8.58 1.92 -1.53
C LYS A 57 -8.37 0.61 -0.79
N PHE A 58 -9.47 -0.03 -0.37
CA PHE A 58 -9.43 -1.32 0.31
C PHE A 58 -9.26 -2.47 -0.68
N TYR A 59 -8.35 -3.39 -0.37
CA TYR A 59 -8.08 -4.59 -1.15
C TYR A 59 -7.98 -5.80 -0.23
N THR A 60 -8.38 -6.97 -0.75
CA THR A 60 -8.14 -8.26 -0.09
C THR A 60 -6.67 -8.67 -0.25
N PRO A 61 -6.15 -9.59 0.59
CA PRO A 61 -4.79 -10.09 0.44
C PRO A 61 -4.53 -10.70 -0.94
N GLN A 62 -5.51 -11.45 -1.47
CA GLN A 62 -5.42 -12.06 -2.81
C GLN A 62 -5.29 -11.00 -3.91
N GLN A 63 -6.11 -9.94 -3.87
CA GLN A 63 -6.03 -8.84 -4.86
C GLN A 63 -4.67 -8.14 -4.87
N VAL A 64 -4.05 -8.00 -3.69
CA VAL A 64 -2.71 -7.39 -3.57
C VAL A 64 -1.66 -8.32 -4.16
N PHE A 65 -1.71 -9.62 -3.81
CA PHE A 65 -0.79 -10.62 -4.35
C PHE A 65 -0.89 -10.71 -5.89
N ASP A 66 -2.09 -10.86 -6.44
CA ASP A 66 -2.31 -11.00 -7.88
C ASP A 66 -1.80 -9.77 -8.64
N ALA A 67 -2.00 -8.56 -8.10
CA ALA A 67 -1.50 -7.33 -8.71
C ALA A 67 0.03 -7.25 -8.69
N LEU A 68 0.67 -7.66 -7.60
CA LEU A 68 2.13 -7.68 -7.46
C LEU A 68 2.75 -8.74 -8.37
N ASP A 69 2.22 -9.95 -8.40
CA ASP A 69 2.68 -11.06 -9.24
C ASP A 69 2.55 -10.74 -10.73
N ALA A 70 1.40 -10.20 -11.16
CA ALA A 70 1.21 -9.76 -12.54
C ALA A 70 2.19 -8.65 -12.93
N SER A 71 2.44 -7.69 -12.02
CA SER A 71 3.40 -6.62 -12.26
C SER A 71 4.84 -7.13 -12.29
N ALA A 72 5.21 -8.09 -11.44
CA ALA A 72 6.53 -8.69 -11.42
C ALA A 72 6.79 -9.46 -12.73
N LYS A 73 5.88 -10.37 -13.12
CA LYS A 73 5.97 -11.15 -14.36
C LYS A 73 6.08 -10.28 -15.61
N LYS A 74 5.39 -9.13 -15.64
CA LYS A 74 5.44 -8.20 -16.77
C LYS A 74 6.80 -7.48 -16.92
N HIS A 75 7.57 -7.32 -15.85
CA HIS A 75 8.81 -6.52 -15.83
C HIS A 75 10.04 -7.33 -15.42
N ASN A 76 9.96 -8.67 -15.46
CA ASN A 76 11.09 -9.58 -15.28
C ASN A 76 11.84 -9.74 -16.61
#